data_AF-A0A6I9N152-F1
#
_entry.id   AF-A0A6I9N152-F1
#
_cell.length_a   1.000
_cell.length_b   1.000
_cell.length_c   1.000
_cell.angle_alpha   90.00
_cell.angle_beta   90.00
_cell.angle_gamma   90.00
#
_symmetry.space_group_name_H-M   'P 1'
#
loop_
_entity.id
_entity.type
_entity.pdbx_description
1 polymer ?
#
loop_
_entity_poly.entity_id
_entity_poly.type
_entity_poly.pdbx_seq_one_letter_code
_entity_poly.pdbx_strand_id
1 'polypeptide(L)'
;MSEWFHQQDLDFVSLYFGEPDLIGHKYGPNSPERREMVQQVDRTVGYIRDKIQEHGLTDRLNIIITADHGMTTVLRGGTFEEITLSKIPGFSFKDVKFHLVDYGPAGMLLPKEGMLEKVYQALKGSHPHLHVYKKEEMPARLHYGNHPRLLPIILFADPGYVINGFFPVQFHKGEHGFDNQVMDMKPFFRVVGPDFKTNVVFRSFETVDVYPLMCHLLGINPEVNDGHLDNTKDMMVPNKKNSSTNPTRNKLLLISFDGFRWDYDRDVETPNLDKMAQDGAKALYATPPFVTITSPSHFTMLT
;
A
#
# COMPACT_ATOMS: atom_id res chain seq x y z
N MET A 1 -4.64 20.95 -10.43
CA MET A 1 -3.67 21.50 -9.44
C MET A 1 -3.72 23.01 -9.36
N SER A 2 -3.58 23.76 -10.47
CA SER A 2 -3.63 25.23 -10.46
C SER A 2 -4.91 25.78 -9.83
N GLU A 3 -6.08 25.26 -10.23
CA GLU A 3 -7.36 25.71 -9.70
C GLU A 3 -7.50 25.48 -8.19
N TRP A 4 -7.21 24.27 -7.70
CA TRP A 4 -7.38 23.92 -6.29
C TRP A 4 -6.44 24.67 -5.34
N PHE A 5 -5.15 24.75 -5.66
CA PHE A 5 -4.18 25.40 -4.78
C PHE A 5 -4.12 26.93 -4.94
N HIS A 6 -4.42 27.48 -6.12
CA HIS A 6 -4.41 28.94 -6.32
C HIS A 6 -5.78 29.59 -6.22
N GLN A 7 -6.81 29.02 -6.83
CA GLN A 7 -8.12 29.67 -6.91
C GLN A 7 -9.01 29.32 -5.73
N GLN A 8 -9.00 28.06 -5.31
CA GLN A 8 -9.80 27.58 -4.17
C GLN A 8 -9.05 27.62 -2.84
N ASP A 9 -7.75 27.95 -2.87
CA ASP A 9 -6.86 28.07 -1.70
C ASP A 9 -6.87 26.84 -0.77
N LEU A 10 -6.97 25.63 -1.33
CA LEU A 10 -6.87 24.41 -0.53
C LEU A 10 -5.47 24.26 0.09
N ASP A 11 -5.38 23.77 1.32
CA ASP A 11 -4.09 23.53 1.98
C ASP A 11 -3.61 22.09 1.85
N PHE A 12 -4.53 21.16 1.59
CA PHE A 12 -4.25 19.75 1.39
C PHE A 12 -5.03 19.20 0.19
N VAL A 13 -4.33 18.46 -0.66
CA VAL A 13 -4.94 17.68 -1.74
C VAL A 13 -4.32 16.29 -1.73
N SER A 14 -5.17 15.26 -1.87
CA SER A 14 -4.74 13.89 -2.15
C SER A 14 -5.13 13.53 -3.58
N LEU A 15 -4.17 13.00 -4.34
CA LEU A 15 -4.34 12.48 -5.70
C LEU A 15 -4.05 10.98 -5.71
N TYR A 16 -4.87 10.24 -6.44
CA TYR A 16 -4.74 8.80 -6.60
C TYR A 16 -4.73 8.44 -8.09
N PHE A 17 -3.80 7.57 -8.48
CA PHE A 17 -3.71 6.98 -9.79
C PHE A 17 -3.74 5.46 -9.65
N GLY A 18 -4.63 4.78 -10.38
CA GLY A 18 -4.77 3.30 -10.35
C GLY A 18 -3.71 2.54 -11.14
N GLU A 19 -2.57 3.17 -11.43
CA GLU A 19 -1.44 2.59 -12.15
C GLU A 19 -0.18 2.75 -11.30
N PRO A 20 0.79 1.81 -11.36
CA PRO A 20 0.88 0.68 -12.30
C PRO A 20 0.11 -0.60 -11.91
N ASP A 21 -0.74 -0.56 -10.89
CA ASP A 21 -1.51 -1.73 -10.41
C ASP A 21 -2.26 -2.49 -11.51
N LEU A 22 -3.07 -1.79 -12.32
CA LEU A 22 -3.87 -2.42 -13.38
C LEU A 22 -3.00 -3.17 -14.39
N ILE A 23 -1.90 -2.57 -14.83
CA ILE A 23 -0.94 -3.22 -15.73
C ILE A 23 -0.21 -4.37 -15.03
N GLY A 24 0.15 -4.19 -13.75
CA GLY A 24 0.76 -5.22 -12.91
C GLY A 24 -0.10 -6.47 -12.79
N HIS A 25 -1.41 -6.33 -12.55
CA HIS A 25 -2.35 -7.45 -12.54
C HIS A 25 -2.44 -8.15 -13.89
N LYS A 26 -2.61 -7.37 -14.97
CA LYS A 26 -2.88 -7.91 -16.31
C LYS A 26 -1.68 -8.64 -16.91
N TYR A 27 -0.48 -8.08 -16.77
CA TYR A 27 0.73 -8.57 -17.45
C TYR A 27 1.75 -9.19 -16.50
N GLY A 28 1.68 -8.90 -15.20
CA GLY A 28 2.62 -9.34 -14.17
C GLY A 28 3.63 -8.25 -13.80
N PRO A 29 4.15 -8.24 -12.57
CA PRO A 29 5.04 -7.18 -12.07
C PRO A 29 6.41 -7.15 -12.75
N ASN A 30 6.79 -8.19 -13.48
CA ASN A 30 8.10 -8.28 -14.17
C ASN A 30 7.98 -8.10 -15.69
N SER A 31 6.82 -7.66 -16.19
CA SER A 31 6.55 -7.57 -17.62
C SER A 31 7.12 -6.28 -18.25
N PRO A 32 7.39 -6.26 -19.56
CA PRO A 32 7.75 -5.03 -20.28
C PRO A 32 6.62 -3.98 -20.25
N GLU A 33 5.35 -4.38 -20.24
CA GLU A 33 4.22 -3.46 -20.12
C GLU A 33 4.24 -2.70 -18.79
N ARG A 34 4.57 -3.38 -17.68
CA ARG A 34 4.75 -2.72 -16.38
C ARG A 34 5.86 -1.69 -16.45
N ARG A 35 6.99 -2.02 -17.08
CA ARG A 35 8.13 -1.10 -17.28
C ARG A 35 7.73 0.17 -18.04
N GLU A 36 6.99 0.01 -19.14
CA GLU A 36 6.45 1.15 -19.91
C GLU A 36 5.50 2.01 -19.08
N MET A 37 4.65 1.38 -18.24
CA MET A 37 3.74 2.10 -17.34
C MET A 37 4.50 2.87 -16.26
N VAL A 38 5.59 2.33 -15.71
CA VAL A 38 6.44 3.07 -14.77
C VAL A 38 7.08 4.29 -15.42
N GLN A 39 7.53 4.19 -16.68
CA GLN A 39 8.01 5.36 -17.42
C GLN A 39 6.90 6.40 -17.63
N GLN A 40 5.64 5.97 -17.79
CA GLN A 40 4.50 6.89 -17.83
C GLN A 40 4.27 7.58 -16.49
N VAL A 41 4.32 6.85 -15.38
CA VAL A 41 4.26 7.43 -14.02
C VAL A 41 5.37 8.46 -13.83
N ASP A 42 6.60 8.16 -14.25
CA ASP A 42 7.72 9.10 -14.18
C ASP A 42 7.45 10.39 -14.96
N ARG A 43 6.95 10.29 -16.20
CA ARG A 43 6.53 11.47 -16.99
C ARG A 43 5.43 12.26 -16.31
N THR A 44 4.48 11.59 -15.64
CA THR A 44 3.42 12.25 -14.86
C THR A 44 4.00 13.00 -13.65
N VAL A 45 4.98 12.42 -12.95
CA VAL A 45 5.70 13.11 -11.87
C VAL A 45 6.41 14.37 -12.39
N GLY A 46 7.10 14.27 -13.53
CA GLY A 46 7.72 15.42 -14.20
C GLY A 46 6.70 16.52 -14.50
N TYR A 47 5.60 16.17 -15.18
CA TYR A 47 4.53 17.10 -15.51
C TYR A 47 3.94 17.80 -14.27
N ILE A 48 3.69 17.06 -13.19
CA ILE A 48 3.17 17.61 -11.93
C ILE A 48 4.14 18.63 -11.36
N ARG A 49 5.44 18.30 -11.30
CA ARG A 49 6.47 19.19 -10.77
C ARG A 49 6.68 20.44 -11.63
N ASP A 50 6.64 20.30 -12.96
CA ASP A 50 6.70 21.43 -13.89
C ASP A 50 5.53 22.38 -13.66
N LYS A 51 4.30 21.87 -13.50
CA LYS A 51 3.14 22.72 -13.21
C LYS A 51 3.21 23.40 -11.85
N ILE A 52 3.76 22.75 -10.84
CA ILE A 52 4.00 23.36 -9.53
C ILE A 52 4.99 24.53 -9.65
N GLN A 53 6.05 24.37 -10.44
CA GLN A 53 7.02 25.43 -10.70
C GLN A 53 6.42 26.58 -11.52
N GLU A 54 5.73 26.28 -12.62
CA GLU A 54 5.07 27.28 -13.48
C GLU A 54 4.10 28.19 -12.69
N HIS A 55 3.46 27.63 -11.66
CA HIS A 55 2.54 28.37 -10.81
C HIS A 55 3.18 28.97 -9.54
N GLY A 56 4.51 28.88 -9.39
CA GLY A 56 5.23 29.50 -8.27
C GLY A 56 4.95 28.86 -6.90
N LEU A 57 4.59 27.57 -6.88
CA LEU A 57 4.28 26.82 -5.65
C LEU A 57 5.50 26.11 -5.05
N THR A 58 6.63 26.04 -5.75
CA THR A 58 7.81 25.26 -5.34
C THR A 58 8.27 25.55 -3.91
N ASP A 59 8.31 26.81 -3.50
CA ASP A 59 8.79 27.21 -2.17
C ASP A 59 7.72 27.13 -1.06
N ARG A 60 6.50 26.69 -1.41
CA ARG A 60 5.32 26.73 -0.52
C ARG A 60 4.49 25.44 -0.54
N LEU A 61 4.90 24.42 -1.29
CA LEU A 61 4.20 23.15 -1.42
C LEU A 61 5.13 21.99 -1.10
N ASN A 62 4.75 21.21 -0.09
CA ASN A 62 5.32 19.91 0.19
C ASN A 62 4.61 18.85 -0.67
N ILE A 63 5.38 17.91 -1.22
CA ILE A 63 4.86 16.81 -2.03
C ILE A 63 5.32 15.50 -1.38
N ILE A 64 4.35 14.62 -1.11
CA ILE A 64 4.57 13.22 -0.76
C ILE A 64 4.12 12.38 -1.96
N ILE A 65 5.02 11.54 -2.50
CA ILE A 65 4.68 10.56 -3.53
C ILE A 65 4.98 9.16 -2.99
N THR A 66 3.96 8.30 -3.01
CA THR A 66 4.01 6.95 -2.44
C THR A 66 3.11 5.99 -3.22
N ALA A 67 3.01 4.77 -2.73
CA ALA A 67 1.96 3.82 -3.06
C ALA A 67 1.35 3.20 -1.79
N ASP A 68 0.27 2.48 -1.96
CA ASP A 68 -0.45 1.67 -0.98
C ASP A 68 0.18 0.30 -0.73
N HIS A 69 0.66 -0.36 -1.79
CA HIS A 69 1.33 -1.65 -1.75
C HIS A 69 2.25 -1.85 -2.96
N GLY A 70 2.94 -2.99 -2.98
CA GLY A 70 3.60 -3.52 -4.16
C GLY A 70 2.77 -4.59 -4.86
N MET A 71 3.44 -5.51 -5.56
CA MET A 71 2.84 -6.54 -6.40
C MET A 71 3.82 -7.73 -6.57
N THR A 72 3.30 -8.96 -6.54
CA THR A 72 4.07 -10.19 -6.80
C THR A 72 3.47 -10.96 -7.98
N THR A 73 4.28 -11.78 -8.65
CA THR A 73 3.83 -12.67 -9.73
C THR A 73 2.96 -13.79 -9.15
N VAL A 74 1.83 -14.09 -9.79
CA VAL A 74 1.00 -15.26 -9.48
C VAL A 74 1.57 -16.50 -10.19
N LEU A 75 1.79 -17.56 -9.42
CA LEU A 75 2.33 -18.84 -9.89
C LEU A 75 1.20 -19.70 -10.45
N ARG A 76 1.39 -20.27 -11.65
CA ARG A 76 0.40 -21.12 -12.34
C ARG A 76 1.09 -22.25 -13.12
N GLY A 77 0.35 -23.32 -13.38
CA GLY A 77 0.79 -24.44 -14.21
C GLY A 77 1.26 -25.66 -13.43
N GLY A 78 1.41 -26.80 -14.12
CA GLY A 78 1.43 -28.15 -13.53
C GLY A 78 2.53 -28.52 -12.53
N THR A 79 3.45 -27.60 -12.22
CA THR A 79 4.42 -27.76 -11.12
C THR A 79 3.94 -27.12 -9.81
N PHE A 80 2.87 -26.32 -9.83
CA PHE A 80 2.32 -25.62 -8.67
C PHE A 80 0.94 -26.18 -8.33
N GLU A 81 0.75 -26.55 -7.06
CA GLU A 81 -0.54 -26.99 -6.55
C GLU A 81 -1.41 -25.77 -6.25
N GLU A 82 -2.52 -25.61 -6.96
CA GLU A 82 -3.44 -24.49 -6.74
C GLU A 82 -4.28 -24.69 -5.47
N ILE A 83 -4.45 -23.62 -4.69
CA ILE A 83 -5.36 -23.62 -3.55
C ILE A 83 -6.80 -23.53 -4.08
N THR A 84 -7.53 -24.65 -4.01
CA THR A 84 -8.97 -24.70 -4.31
C THR A 84 -9.72 -25.30 -3.11
N LEU A 85 -10.45 -24.46 -2.37
CA LEU A 85 -11.06 -24.87 -1.09
C LEU A 85 -12.02 -26.04 -1.26
N SER A 86 -12.84 -26.06 -2.32
CA SER A 86 -13.80 -27.15 -2.59
C SER A 86 -13.16 -28.53 -2.79
N LYS A 87 -11.86 -28.59 -3.11
CA LYS A 87 -11.12 -29.84 -3.32
C LYS A 87 -10.46 -30.36 -2.04
N ILE A 88 -10.45 -29.56 -0.96
CA ILE A 88 -9.83 -29.94 0.32
C ILE A 88 -10.68 -31.04 0.99
N PRO A 89 -10.11 -32.21 1.30
CA PRO A 89 -10.83 -33.28 1.99
C PRO A 89 -11.43 -32.83 3.33
N GLY A 90 -12.68 -33.17 3.57
CA GLY A 90 -13.39 -32.83 4.80
C GLY A 90 -13.99 -31.41 4.84
N PHE A 91 -13.60 -30.53 3.92
CA PHE A 91 -14.20 -29.21 3.78
C PHE A 91 -15.47 -29.26 2.91
N SER A 92 -16.49 -28.49 3.28
CA SER A 92 -17.69 -28.31 2.47
C SER A 92 -18.26 -26.91 2.62
N PHE A 93 -18.52 -26.23 1.49
CA PHE A 93 -19.26 -24.97 1.48
C PHE A 93 -20.68 -25.08 2.05
N LYS A 94 -21.24 -26.29 2.17
CA LYS A 94 -22.52 -26.51 2.87
C LYS A 94 -22.45 -26.19 4.36
N ASP A 95 -21.27 -26.23 4.96
CA ASP A 95 -21.03 -25.90 6.37
C ASP A 95 -20.72 -24.41 6.59
N VAL A 96 -20.63 -23.63 5.52
CA VAL A 96 -20.32 -22.20 5.52
C VAL A 96 -21.59 -21.39 5.28
N LYS A 97 -21.83 -20.36 6.11
CA LYS A 97 -22.97 -19.44 6.00
C LYS A 97 -22.66 -18.27 5.07
N PHE A 98 -21.43 -17.76 5.12
CA PHE A 98 -20.96 -16.67 4.29
C PHE A 98 -19.45 -16.81 4.07
N HIS A 99 -18.96 -16.42 2.89
CA HIS A 99 -17.54 -16.46 2.57
C HIS A 99 -17.14 -15.26 1.71
N LEU A 100 -15.90 -14.82 1.88
CA LEU A 100 -15.18 -13.93 1.00
C LEU A 100 -13.91 -14.66 0.56
N VAL A 101 -13.95 -15.21 -0.64
CA VAL A 101 -12.84 -15.92 -1.31
C VAL A 101 -12.88 -15.53 -2.78
N ASP A 102 -11.97 -16.05 -3.61
CA ASP A 102 -11.87 -15.67 -5.03
C ASP A 102 -11.42 -14.20 -5.23
N TYR A 103 -10.74 -13.61 -4.24
CA TYR A 103 -10.27 -12.23 -4.24
C TYR A 103 -8.81 -12.14 -3.76
N GLY A 104 -7.90 -12.61 -4.61
CA GLY A 104 -6.48 -12.65 -4.35
C GLY A 104 -6.04 -13.73 -3.35
N PRO A 105 -5.03 -13.44 -2.52
CA PRO A 105 -4.45 -14.40 -1.60
C PRO A 105 -5.12 -14.42 -0.22
N ALA A 106 -6.07 -13.52 0.06
CA ALA A 106 -6.73 -13.42 1.36
C ALA A 106 -8.19 -13.85 1.26
N GLY A 107 -8.71 -14.41 2.35
CA GLY A 107 -10.11 -14.82 2.42
C GLY A 107 -10.63 -14.87 3.84
N MET A 108 -11.95 -14.93 3.98
CA MET A 108 -12.63 -15.01 5.27
C MET A 108 -13.86 -15.91 5.16
N LEU A 109 -14.09 -16.73 6.19
CA LEU A 109 -15.26 -17.62 6.26
C LEU A 109 -16.06 -17.38 7.54
N LEU A 110 -17.37 -17.39 7.39
CA LEU A 110 -18.34 -17.48 8.48
C LEU A 110 -18.99 -18.86 8.44
N PRO A 111 -18.54 -19.82 9.26
CA PRO A 111 -19.21 -21.11 9.40
C PRO A 111 -20.65 -20.98 9.90
N LYS A 112 -21.47 -21.99 9.61
CA LYS A 112 -22.78 -22.14 10.27
C LYS A 112 -22.60 -22.42 11.77
N GLU A 113 -23.66 -22.22 12.53
CA GLU A 113 -23.68 -22.51 13.96
C GLU A 113 -23.24 -23.97 14.22
N GLY A 114 -22.34 -24.16 15.19
CA GLY A 114 -21.76 -25.46 15.53
C GLY A 114 -20.69 -25.99 14.55
N MET A 115 -20.45 -25.33 13.42
CA MET A 115 -19.52 -25.83 12.37
C MET A 115 -18.11 -25.23 12.43
N LEU A 116 -17.84 -24.30 13.35
CA LEU A 116 -16.55 -23.58 13.42
C LEU A 116 -15.35 -24.52 13.45
N GLU A 117 -15.28 -25.42 14.44
CA GLU A 117 -14.16 -26.35 14.57
C GLU A 117 -14.05 -27.31 13.40
N LYS A 118 -15.18 -27.80 12.88
CA LYS A 118 -15.19 -28.70 11.73
C LYS A 118 -14.56 -28.04 10.50
N VAL A 119 -14.99 -26.81 10.17
CA VAL A 119 -14.47 -26.07 9.03
C VAL A 119 -13.00 -25.70 9.24
N TYR A 120 -12.65 -25.23 10.44
CA TYR A 120 -11.28 -24.85 10.78
C TYR A 120 -10.30 -26.03 10.67
N GLN A 121 -10.63 -27.18 11.26
CA GLN A 121 -9.75 -28.36 11.23
C GLN A 121 -9.63 -28.99 9.83
N ALA A 122 -10.67 -28.88 9.00
CA ALA A 122 -10.60 -29.34 7.61
C ALA A 122 -9.62 -28.52 6.77
N LEU A 123 -9.46 -27.22 7.05
CA LEU A 123 -8.61 -26.31 6.29
C LEU A 123 -7.20 -26.12 6.90
N LYS A 124 -7.07 -26.22 8.23
CA LYS A 124 -5.78 -25.98 8.89
C LYS A 124 -4.76 -27.05 8.48
N GLY A 125 -3.67 -26.61 7.85
CA GLY A 125 -2.62 -27.52 7.38
C GLY A 125 -3.02 -28.38 6.18
N SER A 126 -4.13 -28.05 5.51
CA SER A 126 -4.61 -28.82 4.35
C SER A 126 -3.82 -28.54 3.07
N HIS A 127 -3.08 -27.43 3.02
CA HIS A 127 -2.23 -27.05 1.91
C HIS A 127 -0.99 -26.32 2.44
N PRO A 128 0.23 -26.62 1.94
CA PRO A 128 1.47 -26.07 2.49
C PRO A 128 1.58 -24.54 2.37
N HIS A 129 0.88 -23.95 1.41
CA HIS A 129 0.86 -22.51 1.14
C HIS A 129 -0.42 -21.79 1.58
N LEU A 130 -1.29 -22.45 2.34
CA LEU A 130 -2.51 -21.85 2.89
C LEU A 130 -2.39 -21.72 4.41
N HIS A 131 -2.45 -20.49 4.90
CA HIS A 131 -2.51 -20.22 6.33
C HIS A 131 -3.95 -19.99 6.76
N VAL A 132 -4.35 -20.66 7.84
CA VAL A 132 -5.72 -20.66 8.36
C VAL A 132 -5.68 -20.32 9.84
N TYR A 133 -6.35 -19.23 10.21
CA TYR A 133 -6.40 -18.75 11.58
C TYR A 133 -7.85 -18.60 12.02
N LYS A 134 -8.13 -18.95 13.28
CA LYS A 134 -9.27 -18.29 13.94
C LYS A 134 -8.92 -16.83 14.15
N LYS A 135 -9.93 -15.97 14.12
CA LYS A 135 -9.77 -14.53 14.27
C LYS A 135 -8.90 -14.14 15.48
N GLU A 136 -9.11 -14.81 16.62
CA GLU A 136 -8.38 -14.62 17.87
C GLU A 136 -6.94 -15.17 17.87
N GLU A 137 -6.59 -15.99 16.88
CA GLU A 137 -5.27 -16.60 16.71
C GLU A 137 -4.39 -15.84 15.70
N MET A 138 -4.93 -14.78 15.08
CA MET A 138 -4.19 -14.00 14.10
C MET A 138 -2.89 -13.42 14.71
N PRO A 139 -1.75 -13.51 13.99
CA PRO A 139 -0.50 -12.96 14.48
C PRO A 139 -0.62 -11.49 14.87
N ALA A 140 -0.28 -11.17 16.13
CA ALA A 140 -0.43 -9.81 16.67
C ALA A 140 0.30 -8.74 15.83
N ARG A 141 1.44 -9.09 15.22
CA ARG A 141 2.22 -8.19 14.34
C ARG A 141 1.46 -7.70 13.10
N LEU A 142 0.40 -8.41 12.69
CA LEU A 142 -0.38 -8.03 11.52
C LEU A 142 -1.43 -6.97 11.86
N HIS A 143 -1.68 -6.71 13.15
CA HIS A 143 -2.73 -5.80 13.62
C HIS A 143 -4.11 -6.10 13.01
N TYR A 144 -4.36 -7.37 12.64
CA TYR A 144 -5.52 -7.81 11.86
C TYR A 144 -6.21 -9.01 12.53
N GLY A 145 -7.05 -8.75 13.52
CA GLY A 145 -7.78 -9.78 14.26
C GLY A 145 -8.82 -9.20 15.23
N ASN A 146 -8.63 -7.95 15.65
CA ASN A 146 -9.48 -7.30 16.64
C ASN A 146 -10.44 -6.27 16.03
N HIS A 147 -11.33 -6.70 15.13
CA HIS A 147 -12.37 -5.81 14.56
C HIS A 147 -13.67 -6.57 14.26
N PRO A 148 -14.87 -6.04 14.57
CA PRO A 148 -16.15 -6.75 14.41
C PRO A 148 -16.50 -7.15 12.97
N ARG A 149 -15.92 -6.49 11.96
CA ARG A 149 -16.11 -6.85 10.53
C ARG A 149 -15.34 -8.11 10.11
N LEU A 150 -14.36 -8.56 10.87
CA LEU A 150 -13.60 -9.78 10.56
C LEU A 150 -14.42 -11.02 10.93
N LEU A 151 -14.47 -11.99 10.00
CA LEU A 151 -15.17 -13.25 10.20
C LEU A 151 -14.38 -14.23 11.09
N PRO A 152 -15.01 -15.27 11.64
CA PRO A 152 -14.36 -16.19 12.58
C PRO A 152 -13.13 -16.93 12.05
N ILE A 153 -13.08 -17.23 10.74
CA ILE A 153 -11.92 -17.88 10.10
C ILE A 153 -11.35 -16.93 9.07
N ILE A 154 -10.04 -16.69 9.14
CA ILE A 154 -9.27 -15.85 8.22
C ILE A 154 -8.25 -16.75 7.51
N LEU A 155 -8.12 -16.54 6.21
CA LEU A 155 -7.24 -17.28 5.31
C LEU A 155 -6.27 -16.28 4.68
N PHE A 156 -4.99 -16.65 4.57
CA PHE A 156 -4.10 -15.99 3.61
C PHE A 156 -3.08 -16.97 3.03
N ALA A 157 -2.64 -16.72 1.81
CA ALA A 157 -1.71 -17.59 1.08
C ALA A 157 -0.28 -17.03 1.05
N ASP A 158 0.70 -17.92 0.83
CA ASP A 158 2.08 -17.52 0.56
C ASP A 158 2.19 -16.72 -0.76
N PRO A 159 3.23 -15.86 -0.92
CA PRO A 159 3.48 -15.10 -2.14
C PRO A 159 3.36 -15.92 -3.43
N GLY A 160 2.54 -15.42 -4.34
CA GLY A 160 2.29 -16.03 -5.65
C GLY A 160 1.16 -17.04 -5.69
N TYR A 161 0.57 -17.42 -4.56
CA TYR A 161 -0.63 -18.25 -4.52
C TYR A 161 -1.90 -17.42 -4.31
N VAL A 162 -3.00 -17.80 -4.95
CA VAL A 162 -4.32 -17.19 -4.74
C VAL A 162 -5.30 -18.23 -4.21
N ILE A 163 -6.32 -17.78 -3.47
CA ILE A 163 -7.30 -18.68 -2.84
C ILE A 163 -8.55 -18.78 -3.71
N ASN A 164 -8.75 -19.94 -4.35
CA ASN A 164 -9.96 -20.23 -5.12
C ASN A 164 -10.99 -20.95 -4.25
N GLY A 165 -12.25 -20.55 -4.35
CA GLY A 165 -13.37 -21.14 -3.63
C GLY A 165 -13.79 -22.47 -4.25
N PHE A 166 -14.69 -22.40 -5.24
CA PHE A 166 -15.28 -23.58 -5.88
C PHE A 166 -14.43 -24.15 -7.00
N PHE A 167 -13.88 -23.28 -7.83
CA PHE A 167 -13.00 -23.60 -8.95
C PHE A 167 -12.17 -22.35 -9.28
N PRO A 168 -11.04 -22.49 -9.99
CA PRO A 168 -10.19 -21.34 -10.33
C PRO A 168 -10.93 -20.33 -11.22
N VAL A 169 -11.08 -19.10 -10.73
CA VAL A 169 -11.72 -17.97 -11.45
C VAL A 169 -10.84 -16.72 -11.53
N GLN A 170 -9.70 -16.74 -10.86
CA GLN A 170 -8.76 -15.63 -10.83
C GLN A 170 -7.73 -15.86 -11.92
N PHE A 171 -7.49 -14.87 -12.80
CA PHE A 171 -6.60 -15.01 -13.97
C PHE A 171 -5.50 -13.95 -14.06
N HIS A 172 -5.38 -13.07 -13.05
CA HIS A 172 -4.29 -12.11 -12.99
C HIS A 172 -2.93 -12.81 -12.96
N LYS A 173 -1.95 -12.14 -13.56
CA LYS A 173 -0.53 -12.55 -13.60
C LYS A 173 0.28 -11.92 -12.46
N GLY A 174 -0.16 -10.77 -11.97
CA GLY A 174 0.32 -10.16 -10.73
C GLY A 174 -0.81 -10.09 -9.71
N GLU A 175 -0.49 -10.21 -8.43
CA GLU A 175 -1.45 -9.99 -7.35
C GLU A 175 -0.76 -9.37 -6.13
N HIS A 176 -1.56 -8.77 -5.25
CA HIS A 176 -1.14 -8.20 -3.97
C HIS A 176 -2.08 -8.70 -2.85
N GLY A 177 -1.97 -8.18 -1.63
CA GLY A 177 -2.72 -8.67 -0.47
C GLY A 177 -2.02 -9.77 0.35
N PHE A 178 -0.75 -10.05 0.05
CA PHE A 178 0.06 -11.01 0.82
C PHE A 178 0.52 -10.43 2.16
N ASP A 179 1.27 -11.23 2.92
CA ASP A 179 1.91 -10.78 4.17
C ASP A 179 2.71 -9.49 3.94
N ASN A 180 2.48 -8.49 4.80
CA ASN A 180 3.10 -7.18 4.65
C ASN A 180 4.61 -7.19 4.89
N GLN A 181 5.21 -8.27 5.38
CA GLN A 181 6.66 -8.45 5.46
C GLN A 181 7.32 -8.84 4.14
N VAL A 182 6.56 -9.29 3.15
CA VAL A 182 7.07 -9.69 1.84
C VAL A 182 7.62 -8.46 1.11
N MET A 183 8.85 -8.54 0.60
CA MET A 183 9.49 -7.41 -0.08
C MET A 183 8.70 -6.95 -1.32
N ASP A 184 8.04 -7.88 -2.01
CA ASP A 184 7.22 -7.55 -3.15
C ASP A 184 5.97 -6.73 -2.80
N MET A 185 5.55 -6.72 -1.52
CA MET A 185 4.41 -5.91 -1.05
C MET A 185 4.80 -4.49 -0.62
N LYS A 186 6.10 -4.16 -0.61
CA LYS A 186 6.57 -2.86 -0.13
C LYS A 186 6.36 -1.79 -1.21
N PRO A 187 5.62 -0.69 -0.91
CA PRO A 187 5.57 0.46 -1.79
C PRO A 187 6.83 1.32 -1.66
N PHE A 188 7.05 2.17 -2.66
CA PHE A 188 8.06 3.24 -2.58
C PHE A 188 7.54 4.43 -1.78
N PHE A 189 8.46 5.30 -1.32
CA PHE A 189 8.11 6.56 -0.67
C PHE A 189 9.16 7.64 -0.98
N ARG A 190 8.72 8.79 -1.49
CA ARG A 190 9.53 9.98 -1.81
C ARG A 190 8.85 11.25 -1.34
N VAL A 191 9.64 12.21 -0.91
CA VAL A 191 9.18 13.52 -0.48
C VAL A 191 10.06 14.62 -1.05
N VAL A 192 9.47 15.76 -1.37
CA VAL A 192 10.19 16.97 -1.79
C VAL A 192 9.40 18.19 -1.36
N GLY A 193 10.08 19.26 -0.98
CA GLY A 193 9.43 20.50 -0.57
C GLY A 193 10.22 21.28 0.47
N PRO A 194 9.75 22.48 0.84
CA PRO A 194 10.43 23.39 1.74
C PRO A 194 10.69 22.83 3.16
N ASP A 195 9.90 21.86 3.62
CA ASP A 195 10.05 21.27 4.96
C ASP A 195 10.89 19.98 4.97
N PHE A 196 11.36 19.51 3.82
CA PHE A 196 12.14 18.26 3.70
C PHE A 196 13.63 18.52 3.45
N LYS A 197 14.47 17.61 3.96
CA LYS A 197 15.89 17.57 3.60
C LYS A 197 16.03 17.20 2.12
N THR A 198 17.14 17.62 1.52
CA THR A 198 17.47 17.38 0.11
C THR A 198 18.57 16.34 -0.04
N ASN A 199 18.51 15.51 -1.07
CA ASN A 199 19.46 14.46 -1.40
C ASN A 199 19.73 13.48 -0.25
N VAL A 200 18.67 13.03 0.43
CA VAL A 200 18.76 12.10 1.56
C VAL A 200 18.06 10.78 1.24
N VAL A 201 18.75 9.67 1.51
CA VAL A 201 18.13 8.35 1.59
C VAL A 201 17.89 8.02 3.07
N PHE A 202 16.64 7.76 3.41
CA PHE A 202 16.19 7.46 4.76
C PHE A 202 15.91 5.95 4.93
N ARG A 203 15.96 5.47 6.17
CA ARG A 203 15.62 4.08 6.53
C ARG A 203 14.18 3.73 6.10
N SER A 204 13.85 2.45 6.10
CA SER A 204 12.46 2.03 5.97
C SER A 204 11.63 2.39 7.22
N PHE A 205 10.33 2.51 7.02
CA PHE A 205 9.34 2.83 8.04
C PHE A 205 7.97 2.24 7.66
N GLU A 206 6.95 2.37 8.51
CA GLU A 206 5.60 1.85 8.25
C GLU A 206 4.67 2.96 7.75
N THR A 207 3.78 2.66 6.81
CA THR A 207 2.91 3.70 6.21
C THR A 207 1.94 4.34 7.20
N VAL A 208 1.73 3.71 8.37
CA VAL A 208 0.99 4.28 9.50
C VAL A 208 1.62 5.57 10.04
N ASP A 209 2.93 5.77 9.84
CA ASP A 209 3.63 7.00 10.24
C ASP A 209 3.42 8.17 9.25
N VAL A 210 2.72 7.95 8.13
CA VAL A 210 2.43 9.00 7.13
C VAL A 210 1.38 9.97 7.65
N TYR A 211 0.32 9.51 8.32
CA TYR A 211 -0.70 10.38 8.88
C TYR A 211 -0.14 11.44 9.87
N PRO A 212 0.60 11.06 10.93
CA PRO A 212 1.18 12.05 11.84
C PRO A 212 2.22 12.96 11.17
N LEU A 213 2.93 12.48 10.14
CA LEU A 213 3.79 13.33 9.31
C LEU A 213 2.98 14.41 8.59
N MET A 214 1.88 14.04 7.94
CA MET A 214 1.03 15.00 7.23
C MET A 214 0.40 16.03 8.18
N CYS A 215 -0.11 15.59 9.34
CA CYS A 215 -0.61 16.49 10.37
C CYS A 215 0.47 17.49 10.83
N HIS A 216 1.70 17.00 11.03
CA HIS A 216 2.83 17.86 11.41
C HIS A 216 3.13 18.92 10.36
N LEU A 217 3.17 18.56 9.08
CA LEU A 217 3.43 19.48 7.96
C LEU A 217 2.34 20.55 7.87
N LEU A 218 1.07 20.13 7.93
CA LEU A 218 -0.10 21.01 7.90
C LEU A 218 -0.26 21.87 9.16
N GLY A 219 0.40 21.51 10.26
CA GLY A 219 0.31 22.22 11.53
C GLY A 219 -1.00 22.01 12.27
N ILE A 220 -1.63 20.87 12.05
CA ILE A 220 -2.85 20.44 12.72
C ILE A 220 -2.52 19.37 13.77
N ASN A 221 -3.38 19.25 14.78
CA ASN A 221 -3.25 18.18 15.75
C ASN A 221 -3.72 16.86 15.10
N PRO A 222 -2.92 15.78 15.13
CA PRO A 222 -3.39 14.48 14.70
C PRO A 222 -4.46 13.96 15.67
N GLU A 223 -5.45 13.24 15.15
CA GLU A 223 -6.33 12.41 15.96
C GLU A 223 -5.54 11.25 16.59
N VAL A 224 -6.17 10.51 17.52
CA VAL A 224 -5.57 9.29 18.06
C VAL A 224 -5.35 8.28 16.93
N ASN A 225 -4.10 7.91 16.71
CA ASN A 225 -3.66 7.00 15.65
C ASN A 225 -2.49 6.13 16.16
N ASP A 226 -2.16 5.09 15.39
CA ASP A 226 -1.12 4.12 15.74
C ASP A 226 0.28 4.54 15.26
N GLY A 227 0.40 5.64 14.51
CA GLY A 227 1.65 6.12 13.93
C GLY A 227 2.43 7.05 14.85
N HIS A 228 3.73 7.21 14.56
CA HIS A 228 4.62 8.07 15.32
C HIS A 228 5.47 8.97 14.42
N LEU A 229 5.33 10.29 14.58
CA LEU A 229 6.13 11.30 13.87
C LEU A 229 7.65 11.08 14.03
N ASP A 230 8.10 10.55 15.16
CA ASP A 230 9.51 10.26 15.40
C ASP A 230 10.12 9.28 14.39
N ASN A 231 9.30 8.46 13.73
CA ASN A 231 9.75 7.55 12.69
C ASN A 231 10.07 8.23 11.36
N THR A 232 9.52 9.42 11.12
CA THR A 232 9.63 10.15 9.84
C THR A 232 10.29 11.52 9.98
N LYS A 233 10.47 12.03 11.21
CA LYS A 233 11.02 13.38 11.48
C LYS A 233 12.39 13.64 10.86
N ASP A 234 13.19 12.60 10.73
CA ASP A 234 14.56 12.71 10.22
C ASP A 234 14.61 12.99 8.71
N MET A 235 13.50 12.86 8.00
CA MET A 235 13.36 13.33 6.62
C MET A 235 13.18 14.85 6.53
N MET A 236 12.79 15.50 7.62
CA MET A 236 12.45 16.93 7.66
C MET A 236 13.66 17.79 8.04
N VAL A 237 13.67 19.05 7.59
CA VAL A 237 14.66 20.01 8.08
C VAL A 237 14.41 20.33 9.56
N PRO A 238 15.45 20.62 10.36
CA PRO A 238 15.25 21.07 11.74
C PRO A 238 14.38 22.33 11.75
N ASN A 239 13.37 22.38 12.63
CA ASN A 239 12.51 23.55 12.79
C ASN A 239 13.34 24.82 12.92
N LYS A 240 13.23 25.72 11.93
CA LYS A 240 13.70 27.11 12.11
C LYS A 240 12.88 27.67 13.27
N LYS A 241 13.54 28.09 14.36
CA LYS A 241 12.87 28.84 15.44
C LYS A 241 12.14 30.01 14.78
N ASN A 242 10.81 29.97 14.77
CA ASN A 242 9.96 30.99 14.15
C ASN A 242 10.33 32.36 14.73
N SER A 243 10.92 33.24 13.91
CA SER A 243 10.83 34.67 14.14
C SER A 243 9.38 35.06 13.96
N SER A 244 8.79 35.55 15.04
CA SER A 244 7.39 35.92 15.20
C SER A 244 6.96 37.03 14.24
N THR A 245 6.50 36.67 13.04
CA THR A 245 5.56 37.45 12.20
C THR A 245 4.93 36.48 11.18
N ASN A 246 3.73 35.95 11.47
CA ASN A 246 2.93 34.99 10.66
C ASN A 246 3.51 34.53 9.30
N PRO A 247 3.99 33.28 9.17
CA PRO A 247 4.11 32.63 7.88
C PRO A 247 2.93 31.67 7.72
N THR A 248 2.09 31.85 6.70
CA THR A 248 1.18 30.80 6.23
C THR A 248 1.97 29.49 6.07
N ARG A 249 1.51 28.41 6.71
CA ARG A 249 2.12 27.07 6.60
C ARG A 249 2.23 26.64 5.14
N ASN A 250 3.21 25.80 4.84
CA ASN A 250 3.35 25.21 3.51
C ASN A 250 2.15 24.28 3.24
N LYS A 251 1.67 24.30 2.00
CA LYS A 251 0.60 23.41 1.53
C LYS A 251 1.15 21.99 1.36
N LEU A 252 0.25 21.01 1.26
CA LEU A 252 0.61 19.60 1.12
C LEU A 252 -0.14 18.94 -0.04
N LEU A 253 0.62 18.24 -0.88
CA LEU A 253 0.11 17.37 -1.93
C LEU A 253 0.55 15.93 -1.65
N LEU A 254 -0.41 15.04 -1.41
CA LEU A 254 -0.20 13.59 -1.38
C LEU A 254 -0.53 13.00 -2.75
N ILE A 255 0.36 12.19 -3.30
CA ILE A 255 0.15 11.45 -4.55
C ILE A 255 0.39 9.97 -4.29
N SER A 256 -0.62 9.14 -4.55
CA SER A 256 -0.52 7.68 -4.49
C SER A 256 -0.62 7.08 -5.89
N PHE A 257 0.36 6.25 -6.26
CA PHE A 257 0.34 5.42 -7.47
C PHE A 257 0.11 3.96 -7.07
N ASP A 258 -1.11 3.44 -7.28
CA ASP A 258 -1.50 2.10 -6.83
C ASP A 258 -0.53 1.02 -7.31
N GLY A 259 -0.12 0.12 -6.42
CA GLY A 259 0.69 -1.05 -6.76
C GLY A 259 2.14 -0.73 -7.17
N PHE A 260 2.62 0.51 -7.00
CA PHE A 260 3.99 0.89 -7.33
C PHE A 260 4.97 0.32 -6.29
N ARG A 261 5.58 -0.81 -6.63
CA ARG A 261 6.56 -1.52 -5.81
C ARG A 261 7.86 -0.72 -5.62
N TRP A 262 8.48 -0.88 -4.45
CA TRP A 262 9.67 -0.14 -4.01
C TRP A 262 10.89 -0.16 -4.94
N ASP A 263 10.95 -1.12 -5.87
CA ASP A 263 12.06 -1.36 -6.80
C ASP A 263 11.71 -1.10 -8.27
N TYR A 264 10.48 -0.69 -8.59
CA TYR A 264 10.04 -0.48 -9.96
C TYR A 264 10.78 0.64 -10.70
N ASP A 265 11.37 1.59 -9.98
CA ASP A 265 12.21 2.64 -10.55
C ASP A 265 13.68 2.20 -10.78
N ARG A 266 14.01 0.93 -10.60
CA ARG A 266 15.39 0.42 -10.69
C ARG A 266 15.69 -0.33 -11.97
N ASP A 267 14.65 -0.83 -12.66
CA ASP A 267 14.80 -1.60 -13.90
C ASP A 267 14.30 -0.86 -15.15
N VAL A 268 14.03 0.43 -15.01
CA VAL A 268 13.69 1.40 -16.07
C VAL A 268 14.26 2.77 -15.75
N GLU A 269 14.51 3.59 -16.78
CA GLU A 269 14.90 4.98 -16.57
C GLU A 269 13.72 5.83 -16.06
N THR A 270 13.91 6.48 -14.92
CA THR A 270 12.92 7.36 -14.28
C THR A 270 13.55 8.71 -13.88
N PRO A 271 13.95 9.55 -14.85
CA PRO A 271 14.70 10.77 -14.58
C PRO A 271 13.95 11.77 -13.69
N ASN A 272 12.61 11.79 -13.70
CA ASN A 272 11.84 12.72 -12.88
C ASN A 272 11.75 12.27 -11.41
N LEU A 273 11.60 10.96 -11.18
CA LEU A 273 11.68 10.35 -9.85
C LEU A 273 13.11 10.45 -9.28
N ASP A 274 14.13 10.27 -10.10
CA ASP A 274 15.53 10.45 -9.71
C ASP A 274 15.80 11.90 -9.31
N LYS A 275 15.35 12.86 -10.13
CA LYS A 275 15.47 14.28 -9.84
C LYS A 275 14.70 14.64 -8.56
N MET A 276 13.52 14.08 -8.34
CA MET A 276 12.75 14.29 -7.11
C MET A 276 13.52 13.78 -5.88
N ALA A 277 14.16 12.60 -5.97
CA ALA A 277 14.95 12.07 -4.87
C ALA A 277 16.20 12.92 -4.57
N GLN A 278 16.80 13.54 -5.58
CA GLN A 278 17.91 14.49 -5.40
C GLN A 278 17.43 15.80 -4.75
N ASP A 279 16.26 16.28 -5.15
CA ASP A 279 15.69 17.53 -4.64
C ASP A 279 15.05 17.40 -3.26
N GLY A 280 14.88 16.17 -2.76
CA GLY A 280 14.20 15.88 -1.51
C GLY A 280 14.77 14.66 -0.79
N ALA A 281 13.90 13.84 -0.24
CA ALA A 281 14.29 12.61 0.46
C ALA A 281 13.52 11.39 -0.07
N LYS A 282 14.13 10.21 0.00
CA LYS A 282 13.48 8.93 -0.31
C LYS A 282 13.72 7.92 0.79
N ALA A 283 12.74 7.09 1.09
CA ALA A 283 12.95 5.92 1.95
C ALA A 283 13.51 4.74 1.14
N LEU A 284 14.17 3.80 1.81
CA LEU A 284 14.57 2.53 1.18
C LEU A 284 13.35 1.76 0.62
N TYR A 285 12.26 1.75 1.40
CA TYR A 285 10.91 1.29 1.09
C TYR A 285 10.01 1.65 2.29
N ALA A 286 8.69 1.60 2.11
CA ALA A 286 7.74 1.65 3.22
C ALA A 286 7.11 0.26 3.46
N THR A 287 6.55 0.03 4.64
CA THR A 287 5.80 -1.20 4.96
C THR A 287 4.32 -0.86 5.13
N PRO A 288 3.42 -1.40 4.30
CA PRO A 288 1.99 -1.14 4.40
C PRO A 288 1.35 -1.96 5.54
N PRO A 289 0.12 -1.62 5.97
CA PRO A 289 -0.64 -2.48 6.87
C PRO A 289 -0.95 -3.83 6.19
N PHE A 290 -1.20 -4.85 6.99
CA PHE A 290 -1.87 -6.05 6.51
C PHE A 290 -3.39 -5.88 6.64
N VAL A 291 -4.21 -6.24 5.66
CA VAL A 291 -3.88 -6.84 4.35
C VAL A 291 -3.40 -5.77 3.36
N THR A 292 -2.41 -6.09 2.52
CA THR A 292 -1.75 -5.16 1.59
C THR A 292 -2.61 -4.86 0.35
N ILE A 293 -3.75 -4.21 0.58
CA ILE A 293 -4.75 -3.83 -0.42
C ILE A 293 -5.06 -2.34 -0.33
N THR A 294 -5.40 -1.72 -1.46
CA THR A 294 -5.62 -0.28 -1.67
C THR A 294 -6.33 0.42 -0.50
N SER A 295 -7.57 0.01 -0.20
CA SER A 295 -8.42 0.76 0.74
C SER A 295 -7.86 0.80 2.18
N PRO A 296 -7.55 -0.32 2.85
CA PRO A 296 -6.88 -0.30 4.17
C PRO A 296 -5.58 0.50 4.20
N SER A 297 -4.75 0.40 3.16
CA SER A 297 -3.50 1.16 3.06
C SER A 297 -3.73 2.66 2.98
N HIS A 298 -4.67 3.14 2.14
CA HIS A 298 -4.99 4.56 2.06
C HIS A 298 -5.64 5.10 3.33
N PHE A 299 -6.54 4.35 3.97
CA PHE A 299 -7.09 4.75 5.26
C PHE A 299 -5.98 4.91 6.30
N THR A 300 -5.07 3.93 6.40
CA THR A 300 -3.92 3.99 7.31
C THR A 300 -3.01 5.20 7.09
N MET A 301 -2.88 5.68 5.85
CA MET A 301 -2.09 6.88 5.57
C MET A 301 -2.85 8.17 5.88
N LEU A 302 -4.19 8.17 5.89
CA LEU A 302 -5.04 9.36 6.00
C LEU A 302 -5.70 9.54 7.37
N THR A 303 -5.63 8.54 8.26
CA THR A 303 -6.24 8.54 9.60
C THR A 303 -5.32 7.87 10.61
#